data_AF-A0AA37LYQ6-F1
#
_entry.id   AF-A0AA37LYQ6-F1
#
_cell.length_a   1.000
_cell.length_b   1.000
_cell.length_c   1.000
_cell.angle_alpha   90.00
_cell.angle_beta   90.00
_cell.angle_gamma   90.00
#
_symmetry.space_group_name_H-M   'P 1'
#
loop_
_entity.id
_entity.type
_entity.pdbx_description
1 polymer ?
#
loop_
_entity_poly.entity_id
_entity_poly.type
_entity_poly.pdbx_seq_one_letter_code
_entity_poly.pdbx_strand_id
1 'polypeptide(L)'
;MPEIASMLPTGNAMEVMIDIIDVQTTPLGLDPRGMLQSGYLKLNGKLNAADPRIDPGTPGYQRFATYRKELAIDFLNKNGRMVGLAMFDKDYGGSESPLYYLQVVRREIEPSRWHGLLLEPTGEKNQFRRVGFCRTEEIPIRDWFSDVIEDTITIV
;
A
#
# COMPACT_ATOMS: atom_id res chain seq x y z
N MET A 1 -2.79 21.19 41.25
CA MET A 1 -3.12 20.22 40.18
C MET A 1 -2.39 20.66 38.93
N PRO A 2 -1.40 19.93 38.40
CA PRO A 2 -0.75 20.36 37.17
C PRO A 2 -1.51 19.81 35.95
N GLU A 3 -1.80 20.74 35.02
CA GLU A 3 -2.46 20.57 33.73
C GLU A 3 -1.59 19.76 32.76
N ILE A 4 -1.44 18.46 32.99
CA ILE A 4 -0.75 17.53 32.08
C ILE A 4 -1.77 16.55 31.48
N ALA A 5 -2.85 17.06 30.92
CA ALA A 5 -3.88 16.25 30.26
C ALA A 5 -4.37 16.80 28.92
N SER A 6 -3.83 17.92 28.42
CA SER A 6 -4.35 18.58 27.19
C SER A 6 -3.44 18.53 25.96
N MET A 7 -2.41 17.66 25.94
CA MET A 7 -1.58 17.45 24.73
C MET A 7 -1.50 15.98 24.31
N LEU A 8 -2.66 15.33 24.13
CA LEU A 8 -2.74 14.13 23.29
C LEU A 8 -3.04 14.58 21.85
N PRO A 9 -2.32 14.05 20.84
CA PRO A 9 -2.27 14.64 19.50
C PRO A 9 -3.59 14.37 18.77
N THR A 10 -4.38 15.41 18.56
CA THR A 10 -5.64 15.37 17.80
C THR A 10 -5.47 15.01 16.32
N GLY A 11 -4.27 14.67 15.84
CA GLY A 11 -3.95 14.44 14.42
C GLY A 11 -3.61 13.00 14.00
N ASN A 12 -3.77 12.00 14.88
CA ASN A 12 -3.38 10.60 14.58
C ASN A 12 -4.56 9.64 14.36
N ALA A 13 -5.81 10.12 14.38
CA ALA A 13 -6.96 9.28 14.08
C ALA A 13 -6.90 8.79 12.63
N MET A 14 -7.05 7.48 12.44
CA MET A 14 -7.05 6.82 11.15
C MET A 14 -8.47 6.36 10.82
N GLU A 15 -8.97 6.78 9.67
CA GLU A 15 -10.22 6.33 9.09
C GLU A 15 -9.95 5.11 8.21
N VAL A 16 -10.77 4.07 8.34
CA VAL A 16 -10.72 2.87 7.47
C VAL A 16 -11.44 3.18 6.16
N MET A 17 -10.79 2.89 5.04
CA MET A 17 -11.23 3.24 3.68
C MET A 17 -11.63 2.02 2.85
N ILE A 18 -11.88 0.89 3.52
CA ILE A 18 -12.31 -0.36 2.90
C ILE A 18 -13.48 -0.96 3.66
N ASP A 19 -14.37 -1.61 2.92
CA ASP A 19 -15.46 -2.40 3.50
C ASP A 19 -15.23 -3.88 3.15
N ILE A 20 -15.00 -4.69 4.16
CA ILE A 20 -14.81 -6.13 3.99
C ILE A 20 -16.16 -6.78 3.67
N ILE A 21 -16.23 -7.48 2.53
CA ILE A 21 -17.43 -8.21 2.08
C ILE A 21 -17.34 -9.67 2.52
N ASP A 22 -16.20 -10.30 2.26
CA ASP A 22 -16.00 -11.73 2.50
C ASP A 22 -14.52 -12.03 2.76
N VAL A 23 -14.28 -12.97 3.67
CA VAL A 23 -12.94 -13.41 4.05
C VAL A 23 -12.95 -14.92 4.15
N GLN A 24 -12.15 -15.57 3.32
CA GLN A 24 -11.89 -17.00 3.45
C GLN A 24 -10.41 -17.21 3.71
N THR A 25 -10.12 -17.96 4.75
CA THR A 25 -8.77 -18.43 5.03
C THR A 25 -8.77 -19.93 4.79
N THR A 26 -7.82 -20.41 3.97
CA THR A 26 -7.64 -21.85 3.81
C THR A 26 -6.47 -22.24 4.70
N PRO A 27 -6.67 -23.10 5.73
CA PRO A 27 -5.59 -23.52 6.61
C PRO A 27 -4.73 -24.58 5.90
N LEU A 28 -4.02 -24.18 4.84
CA LEU A 28 -2.99 -24.99 4.23
C LEU A 28 -1.78 -24.09 3.96
N GLY A 29 -0.86 -24.13 4.93
CA GLY A 29 0.44 -23.51 4.89
C GLY A 29 0.52 -22.27 5.78
N LEU A 30 1.08 -22.42 6.97
CA LEU A 30 1.85 -21.30 7.53
C LEU A 30 3.21 -21.35 6.82
N ASP A 31 3.71 -20.21 6.33
CA ASP A 31 5.10 -20.15 5.90
C ASP A 31 6.03 -20.42 7.10
N PRO A 32 7.34 -20.66 6.89
CA PRO A 32 8.27 -20.89 8.00
C PRO A 32 8.33 -19.76 9.05
N ARG A 33 7.68 -18.61 8.79
CA ARG A 33 7.57 -17.46 9.69
C ARG A 33 6.19 -17.36 10.37
N GLY A 34 5.30 -18.34 10.16
CA GLY A 34 3.98 -18.36 10.77
C GLY A 34 2.93 -17.51 10.05
N MET A 35 3.15 -17.15 8.78
CA MET A 35 2.20 -16.34 8.00
C MET A 35 1.28 -17.22 7.14
N LEU A 36 -0.01 -16.88 7.08
CA LEU A 36 -1.01 -17.55 6.22
C LEU A 36 -0.55 -17.57 4.74
N GLN A 37 -0.45 -18.76 4.14
CA GLN A 37 -0.05 -18.94 2.74
C GLN A 37 -1.22 -18.88 1.74
N SER A 38 -2.46 -19.07 2.17
CA SER A 38 -3.60 -19.08 1.25
C SER A 38 -4.92 -18.63 1.87
N GLY A 39 -5.71 -17.97 1.05
CA GLY A 39 -7.02 -17.42 1.38
C GLY A 39 -7.45 -16.44 0.30
N TYR A 40 -8.64 -15.87 0.43
CA TYR A 40 -9.00 -14.69 -0.33
C TYR A 40 -9.71 -13.67 0.56
N LEU A 41 -9.57 -12.41 0.18
CA LEU A 41 -10.23 -11.27 0.78
C LEU A 41 -11.00 -10.53 -0.31
N LYS A 42 -12.32 -10.44 -0.15
CA LYS A 42 -13.18 -9.63 -1.00
C LYS A 42 -13.60 -8.38 -0.24
N LEU A 43 -13.37 -7.21 -0.81
CA LEU A 43 -13.66 -5.92 -0.18
C LEU A 43 -14.11 -4.90 -1.22
N ASN A 44 -14.77 -3.83 -0.77
CA ASN A 44 -14.88 -2.59 -1.54
C ASN A 44 -13.76 -1.65 -1.11
N GLY A 45 -13.18 -0.94 -2.07
CA GLY A 45 -12.17 0.08 -1.79
C GLY A 45 -11.73 0.82 -3.03
N LYS A 46 -10.93 1.86 -2.82
CA LYS A 46 -10.38 2.69 -3.91
C LYS A 46 -9.05 2.15 -4.39
N LEU A 47 -8.97 1.84 -5.68
CA LEU A 47 -7.77 1.32 -6.32
C LEU A 47 -7.22 2.31 -7.35
N ASN A 48 -5.94 2.67 -7.24
CA ASN A 48 -5.29 3.55 -8.20
C ASN A 48 -4.10 2.86 -8.88
N ALA A 49 -3.92 3.10 -10.17
CA ALA A 49 -2.80 2.53 -10.92
C ALA A 49 -1.46 3.21 -10.55
N ALA A 50 -0.41 2.42 -10.67
CA ALA A 50 0.98 2.75 -10.38
C ALA A 50 1.86 2.59 -11.62
N ASP A 51 2.99 3.30 -11.64
CA ASP A 51 4.10 2.89 -12.51
C ASP A 51 4.68 1.55 -12.00
N PRO A 52 5.21 0.69 -12.88
CA PRO A 52 5.89 -0.54 -12.49
C PRO A 52 7.07 -0.28 -11.55
N ARG A 53 7.46 -1.33 -10.80
CA ARG A 53 8.64 -1.27 -9.92
C ARG A 53 9.89 -1.04 -10.78
N ILE A 54 10.66 -0.01 -10.46
CA ILE A 54 11.91 0.29 -11.16
C ILE A 54 13.00 -0.67 -10.67
N ASP A 55 13.79 -1.22 -11.61
CA ASP A 55 14.97 -2.02 -11.27
C ASP A 55 15.95 -1.17 -10.44
N PRO A 56 16.32 -1.60 -9.22
CA PRO A 56 17.33 -0.94 -8.40
C PRO A 56 18.70 -0.76 -9.06
N GLY A 57 19.02 -1.54 -10.10
CA GLY A 57 20.23 -1.40 -10.92
C GLY A 57 20.17 -0.30 -11.99
N THR A 58 19.00 0.31 -12.21
CA THR A 58 18.81 1.36 -13.22
C THR A 58 19.63 2.61 -12.85
N PRO A 59 20.40 3.20 -13.78
CA PRO A 59 21.08 4.47 -13.54
C PRO A 59 20.11 5.57 -13.10
N GLY A 60 20.43 6.25 -11.99
CA GLY A 60 19.57 7.30 -11.44
C GLY A 60 18.43 6.80 -10.55
N TYR A 61 18.38 5.51 -10.24
CA TYR A 61 17.44 4.96 -9.27
C TYR A 61 17.58 5.65 -7.90
N GLN A 62 16.46 6.16 -7.38
CA GLN A 62 16.42 6.94 -6.15
C GLN A 62 15.98 6.07 -4.96
N ARG A 63 16.65 6.24 -3.82
CA ARG A 63 16.28 5.68 -2.51
C ARG A 63 16.36 6.77 -1.46
N PHE A 64 15.56 6.65 -0.40
CA PHE A 64 15.75 7.47 0.80
C PHE A 64 17.01 7.01 1.54
N ALA A 65 18.01 7.90 1.62
CA ALA A 65 19.28 7.63 2.32
C ALA A 65 19.11 7.39 3.83
N THR A 66 17.98 7.81 4.40
CA THR A 66 17.62 7.71 5.82
C THR A 66 17.19 6.30 6.24
N TYR A 67 16.73 5.45 5.32
CA TYR A 67 16.35 4.08 5.65
C TYR A 67 17.54 3.13 5.50
N ARG A 68 17.65 2.15 6.41
CA ARG A 68 18.69 1.12 6.33
C ARG A 68 18.58 0.42 4.97
N LYS A 69 19.71 0.09 4.34
CA LYS A 69 19.76 -0.65 3.06
C LYS A 69 18.94 -1.95 3.06
N GLU A 70 18.72 -2.52 4.25
CA GLU A 70 17.94 -3.73 4.50
C GLU A 70 16.42 -3.54 4.36
N LEU A 71 15.93 -2.30 4.50
CA LEU A 71 14.53 -1.96 4.25
C LEU A 71 14.40 -1.66 2.75
N ALA A 72 13.77 -2.57 2.01
CA ALA A 72 13.44 -2.41 0.59
C ALA A 72 12.32 -1.37 0.39
N ILE A 73 12.58 -0.12 0.80
CA ILE A 73 11.67 1.01 0.64
C ILE A 73 11.97 1.67 -0.71
N ASP A 74 11.05 1.48 -1.64
CA ASP A 74 11.13 1.96 -3.01
C ASP A 74 10.21 3.18 -3.20
N PHE A 75 10.54 4.01 -4.19
CA PHE A 75 9.69 5.13 -4.57
C PHE A 75 8.50 4.64 -5.39
N LEU A 76 7.30 5.03 -4.98
CA LEU A 76 6.09 4.83 -5.76
C LEU A 76 5.98 5.95 -6.76
N ASN A 77 5.89 5.59 -8.04
CA ASN A 77 5.71 6.57 -9.09
C ASN A 77 4.35 6.40 -9.77
N LYS A 78 3.84 7.50 -10.30
CA LYS A 78 2.74 7.54 -11.25
C LYS A 78 3.07 8.57 -12.32
N ASN A 79 3.09 8.16 -13.58
CA ASN A 79 3.51 9.00 -14.71
C ASN A 79 4.89 9.68 -14.45
N GLY A 80 5.82 8.94 -13.86
CA GLY A 80 7.18 9.41 -13.53
C GLY A 80 7.27 10.37 -12.34
N ARG A 81 6.19 10.57 -11.57
CA ARG A 81 6.18 11.43 -10.37
C ARG A 81 6.04 10.59 -9.11
N MET A 82 6.85 10.92 -8.11
CA MET A 82 6.81 10.29 -6.79
C MET A 82 5.49 10.59 -6.07
N VAL A 83 4.76 9.55 -5.70
CA VAL A 83 3.43 9.63 -5.07
C VAL A 83 3.37 8.94 -3.69
N GLY A 84 4.43 8.24 -3.27
CA GLY A 84 4.45 7.53 -1.99
C GLY A 84 5.61 6.53 -1.87
N LEU A 85 5.64 5.75 -0.80
CA LEU A 85 6.67 4.76 -0.51
C LEU A 85 6.08 3.36 -0.63
N ALA A 86 6.83 2.44 -1.26
CA ALA A 86 6.54 1.02 -1.33
C ALA A 86 7.45 0.26 -0.38
N MET A 87 6.91 -0.79 0.25
CA MET A 87 7.68 -1.88 0.82
C MET A 87 7.24 -3.17 0.14
N PHE A 88 8.10 -3.75 -0.69
CA PHE A 88 7.81 -5.00 -1.39
C PHE A 88 8.12 -6.22 -0.52
N ASP A 89 7.30 -7.27 -0.64
CA ASP A 89 7.50 -8.51 0.12
C ASP A 89 8.72 -9.31 -0.32
N LYS A 90 9.14 -9.09 -1.57
CA LYS A 90 10.22 -9.82 -2.24
C LYS A 90 11.17 -8.84 -2.92
N ASP A 91 12.39 -9.31 -3.12
CA ASP A 91 13.39 -8.60 -3.91
C ASP A 91 12.94 -8.41 -5.37
N TYR A 92 13.56 -7.46 -6.06
CA TYR A 92 13.25 -7.17 -7.46
C TYR A 92 13.53 -8.41 -8.32
N GLY A 93 12.51 -8.89 -9.02
CA GLY A 93 12.56 -10.09 -9.85
C GLY A 93 12.38 -9.83 -11.35
N GLY A 94 12.44 -8.57 -11.81
CA GLY A 94 12.29 -8.22 -13.23
C GLY A 94 10.85 -8.13 -13.74
N SER A 95 9.88 -7.89 -12.86
CA SER A 95 8.46 -7.77 -13.24
C SER A 95 8.15 -6.37 -13.76
N GLU A 96 7.73 -6.26 -15.02
CA GLU A 96 7.07 -5.07 -15.57
C GLU A 96 5.56 -5.05 -15.29
N SER A 97 5.08 -5.94 -14.39
CA SER A 97 3.65 -6.07 -14.13
C SER A 97 3.07 -4.74 -13.66
N PRO A 98 1.86 -4.36 -14.14
CA PRO A 98 1.16 -3.22 -13.63
C PRO A 98 0.98 -3.34 -12.12
N LEU A 99 1.26 -2.26 -11.41
CA LEU A 99 1.03 -2.18 -9.97
C LEU A 99 -0.22 -1.36 -9.68
N TYR A 100 -0.88 -1.71 -8.58
CA TYR A 100 -2.06 -1.00 -8.10
C TYR A 100 -1.93 -0.74 -6.60
N TYR A 101 -2.54 0.35 -6.17
CA TYR A 101 -2.54 0.77 -4.78
C TYR A 101 -3.95 0.80 -4.25
N LEU A 102 -4.19 0.02 -3.20
CA LEU A 102 -5.45 0.02 -2.47
C LEU A 102 -5.31 0.92 -1.25
N GLN A 103 -6.13 1.97 -1.14
CA GLN A 103 -6.21 2.77 0.08
C GLN A 103 -6.90 1.93 1.17
N VAL A 104 -6.22 1.67 2.29
CA VAL A 104 -6.78 0.89 3.41
C VAL A 104 -7.17 1.81 4.57
N VAL A 105 -6.31 2.77 4.89
CA VAL A 105 -6.57 3.76 5.93
C VAL A 105 -6.03 5.13 5.54
N ARG A 106 -6.63 6.20 6.05
CA ARG A 106 -6.11 7.58 5.91
C ARG A 106 -6.22 8.35 7.21
N ARG A 107 -5.44 9.42 7.38
CA ARG A 107 -5.66 10.35 8.50
C ARG A 107 -6.90 11.17 8.25
N GLU A 108 -7.74 11.32 9.27
CA GLU A 108 -8.98 12.12 9.18
C GLU A 108 -8.70 13.59 8.84
N ILE A 109 -7.70 14.20 9.52
CA ILE A 109 -7.36 15.62 9.37
C ILE A 109 -6.45 15.89 8.17
N GLU A 110 -5.69 14.89 7.73
CA GLU A 110 -4.77 15.01 6.61
C GLU A 110 -4.94 13.81 5.65
N PRO A 111 -6.03 13.76 4.85
CA PRO A 111 -6.35 12.62 3.97
C PRO A 111 -5.25 12.26 2.97
N SER A 112 -4.36 13.20 2.64
CA SER A 112 -3.18 12.94 1.83
C SER A 112 -2.19 11.97 2.48
N ARG A 113 -2.27 11.73 3.80
CA ARG A 113 -1.51 10.71 4.52
C ARG A 113 -2.35 9.45 4.68
N TRP A 114 -1.98 8.42 3.95
CA TRP A 114 -2.70 7.15 3.93
C TRP A 114 -1.73 5.97 3.92
N HIS A 115 -2.25 4.80 4.28
CA HIS A 115 -1.56 3.52 4.17
C HIS A 115 -2.42 2.55 3.37
N GLY A 116 -1.77 1.66 2.65
CA GLY A 116 -2.42 0.80 1.69
C GLY A 116 -1.65 -0.46 1.37
N LEU A 117 -2.21 -1.22 0.43
CA LEU A 117 -1.60 -2.43 -0.10
C LEU A 117 -1.09 -2.20 -1.51
N LEU A 118 0.06 -2.82 -1.81
CA LEU A 118 0.57 -2.97 -3.17
C LEU A 118 0.02 -4.24 -3.77
N LEU A 119 -0.60 -4.12 -4.94
CA LEU A 119 -1.33 -5.18 -5.61
C LEU A 119 -0.83 -5.35 -7.04
N GLU A 120 -0.67 -6.60 -7.49
CA GLU A 120 -0.43 -6.98 -8.89
C GLU A 120 -1.67 -7.70 -9.44
N PRO A 121 -2.08 -7.45 -10.69
CA PRO A 121 -3.19 -8.17 -11.30
C PRO A 121 -2.83 -9.65 -11.51
N THR A 122 -3.81 -10.52 -11.34
CA THR A 122 -3.65 -11.97 -11.58
C THR A 122 -3.94 -12.38 -13.03
N GLY A 123 -4.55 -11.49 -13.81
CA GLY A 123 -5.12 -11.77 -15.14
C GLY A 123 -6.65 -11.91 -15.10
N GLU A 124 -7.22 -12.21 -13.93
CA GLU A 124 -8.68 -12.23 -13.71
C GLU A 124 -9.21 -10.84 -13.37
N LYS A 125 -10.45 -10.55 -13.78
CA LYS A 125 -11.06 -9.23 -13.57
C LYS A 125 -11.19 -8.93 -12.08
N ASN A 126 -10.70 -7.75 -11.67
CA ASN A 126 -10.72 -7.25 -10.29
C ASN A 126 -10.11 -8.22 -9.26
N GLN A 127 -9.20 -9.09 -9.70
CA GLN A 127 -8.48 -10.02 -8.84
C GLN A 127 -6.98 -9.72 -8.83
N PHE A 128 -6.44 -9.59 -7.64
CA PHE A 128 -5.08 -9.14 -7.41
C PHE A 128 -4.34 -10.02 -6.41
N ARG A 129 -3.02 -10.03 -6.52
CA ARG A 129 -2.11 -10.59 -5.51
C ARG A 129 -1.48 -9.46 -4.73
N ARG A 130 -1.41 -9.58 -3.40
CA ARG A 130 -0.64 -8.64 -2.58
C ARG A 130 0.85 -8.88 -2.76
N VAL A 131 1.59 -7.81 -3.05
CA VAL A 131 3.05 -7.85 -3.22
C VAL A 131 3.81 -6.92 -2.28
N GLY A 132 3.08 -6.24 -1.38
CA GLY A 132 3.68 -5.38 -0.38
C GLY A 132 2.70 -4.37 0.22
N PHE A 133 3.27 -3.30 0.78
CA PHE A 133 2.56 -2.23 1.47
C PHE A 133 2.98 -0.87 0.90
N CYS A 134 2.10 0.12 1.00
CA CYS A 134 2.39 1.47 0.56
C CYS A 134 1.89 2.56 1.50
N ARG A 135 2.51 3.74 1.44
CA ARG A 135 2.12 4.91 2.24
C ARG A 135 2.57 6.24 1.63
N THR A 136 1.94 7.35 2.03
CA THR A 136 2.35 8.72 1.68
C THR A 136 2.94 9.44 2.89
N GLU A 137 4.26 9.35 3.11
CA GLU A 137 4.88 10.03 4.27
C GLU A 137 5.40 11.44 3.99
N GLU A 138 5.78 11.78 2.75
CA GLU A 138 6.62 12.98 2.55
C GLU A 138 6.22 13.90 1.40
N ILE A 139 5.42 13.44 0.42
CA ILE A 139 5.00 14.29 -0.70
C ILE A 139 3.47 14.31 -0.78
N PRO A 140 2.82 15.40 -0.33
CA PRO A 140 1.37 15.53 -0.40
C PRO A 140 0.99 15.90 -1.84
N ILE A 141 0.92 14.92 -2.74
CA ILE A 141 -0.04 15.08 -3.82
C ILE A 141 -1.40 15.00 -3.14
N ARG A 142 -2.13 16.13 -3.17
CA ARG A 142 -3.43 16.24 -2.51
C ARG A 142 -4.32 15.11 -2.97
N ASP A 143 -4.80 14.36 -1.98
CA ASP A 143 -5.86 13.37 -2.04
C ASP A 143 -5.84 12.48 -3.29
N TRP A 144 -4.80 11.66 -3.42
CA TRP A 144 -4.58 10.78 -4.58
C TRP A 144 -5.75 9.84 -4.92
N PHE A 145 -6.63 9.59 -3.96
CA PHE A 145 -7.83 8.77 -4.10
C PHE A 145 -9.12 9.59 -4.18
N SER A 146 -9.06 10.93 -4.29
CA SER A 146 -10.24 11.80 -4.33
C SER A 146 -11.18 11.43 -5.47
N ASP A 147 -10.62 11.24 -6.67
CA ASP A 147 -11.35 11.03 -7.92
C ASP A 147 -11.47 9.54 -8.28
N VAL A 148 -10.97 8.65 -7.41
CA VAL A 148 -11.02 7.21 -7.61
C VAL A 148 -12.36 6.69 -7.13
N ILE A 149 -13.07 6.02 -8.03
CA ILE A 149 -14.33 5.33 -7.74
C ILE A 149 -14.00 4.04 -6.99
N GLU A 150 -14.80 3.74 -5.96
CA GLU A 150 -14.72 2.47 -5.25
C GLU A 150 -15.17 1.31 -6.15
N ASP A 151 -14.46 0.20 -6.06
CA ASP A 151 -14.83 -1.03 -6.77
C ASP A 151 -14.70 -2.22 -5.83
N THR A 152 -15.37 -3.32 -6.19
CA THR A 152 -15.22 -4.60 -5.51
C THR A 152 -13.95 -5.28 -6.01
N ILE A 153 -13.05 -5.54 -5.07
CA ILE A 153 -11.71 -6.09 -5.30
C ILE A 153 -11.62 -7.44 -4.61
N THR A 154 -10.99 -8.41 -5.27
CA THR A 154 -10.62 -9.70 -4.68
C THR A 154 -9.10 -9.78 -4.58
N ILE A 155 -8.59 -10.05 -3.38
CA ILE A 155 -7.18 -10.28 -3.12
C ILE A 155 -6.99 -11.77 -2.85
N VAL A 156 -6.07 -12.41 -3.57
CA VAL A 156 -5.72 -13.84 -3.49
C VAL A 156 -4.23 -14.08 -3.23
#